data_AF-A0A2E6YH84-F1
#
_entry.id   AF-A0A2E6YH84-F1
#
_cell.length_a   1.000
_cell.length_b   1.000
_cell.length_c   1.000
_cell.angle_alpha   90.00
_cell.angle_beta   90.00
_cell.angle_gamma   90.00
#
_symmetry.space_group_name_H-M   'P 1'
#
loop_
_entity.id
_entity.type
_entity.pdbx_description
1 polymer ?
#
loop_
_entity_poly.entity_id
_entity_poly.type
_entity_poly.pdbx_seq_one_letter_code
_entity_poly.pdbx_strand_id
1 'polypeptide(L)'
;MKFLESETIEIKSIPDFRICVLGGNKKGYLGYFTKDNFFLITKKGDEIPFAKNQVVFLKITEFSYSEISEAMQKYNEEWLKNFKAELVEKRPKYTAAILTRQSAMELHYAVMKLIPEGWVIHCHHMTTNLGGAVPEIKKHMGNRIKLKIIGIAVSYEHKVMAVKVEHDIYSKNKTKHITIAVDKKNGGQAVNSNDISYYTMIEPLIIEAVVDTVLNNGETLLGSEQYKA
;
A
#
# COMPACT_ATOMS: atom_id res chain seq x y z
N MET A 1 -5.10 -8.15 -52.69
CA MET A 1 -3.97 -7.29 -52.32
C MET A 1 -2.92 -8.19 -51.69
N LYS A 2 -1.71 -8.28 -52.27
CA LYS A 2 -0.62 -9.12 -51.76
C LYS A 2 -0.17 -8.57 -50.41
N PHE A 3 -0.13 -9.43 -49.39
CA PHE A 3 0.52 -9.13 -48.12
C PHE A 3 2.00 -8.88 -48.41
N LEU A 4 2.51 -7.69 -48.10
CA LEU A 4 3.95 -7.52 -47.90
C LEU A 4 4.26 -8.31 -46.62
N GLU A 5 5.18 -9.26 -46.71
CA GLU A 5 5.68 -10.03 -45.59
C GLU A 5 6.17 -9.06 -44.50
N SER A 6 5.34 -8.82 -43.49
CA SER A 6 5.75 -8.14 -42.27
C SER A 6 6.26 -9.21 -41.33
N GLU A 7 7.57 -9.25 -41.11
CA GLU A 7 8.14 -10.04 -40.03
C GLU A 7 7.58 -9.52 -38.70
N THR A 8 6.66 -10.28 -38.12
CA THR A 8 6.18 -10.02 -36.77
C THR A 8 7.21 -10.58 -35.82
N ILE A 9 8.11 -9.73 -35.31
CA ILE A 9 9.05 -10.14 -34.28
C ILE A 9 8.28 -10.15 -32.96
N GLU A 10 7.81 -11.34 -32.56
CA GLU A 10 7.20 -11.55 -31.25
C GLU A 10 8.32 -11.57 -30.19
N ILE A 11 8.42 -10.50 -29.40
CA ILE A 11 9.36 -10.43 -28.27
C ILE A 11 8.64 -10.91 -27.01
N LYS A 12 9.29 -11.83 -26.30
CA LYS A 12 8.82 -12.56 -25.10
C LYS A 12 7.85 -11.77 -24.23
N SER A 13 6.67 -12.35 -24.05
CA SER A 13 5.58 -11.86 -23.22
C SER A 13 6.02 -11.53 -21.79
N ILE A 14 5.77 -10.30 -21.35
CA ILE A 14 5.57 -9.98 -19.94
C ILE A 14 4.04 -9.95 -19.73
N PRO A 15 3.48 -10.55 -18.66
CA PRO A 15 2.04 -10.85 -18.55
C PRO A 15 1.08 -9.68 -18.81
N ASP A 16 1.51 -8.43 -18.57
CA ASP A 16 0.68 -7.22 -18.67
C ASP A 16 1.20 -6.18 -19.68
N PHE A 17 2.28 -6.48 -20.42
CA PHE A 17 2.90 -5.53 -21.35
C PHE A 17 3.35 -6.23 -22.62
N ARG A 18 2.82 -5.79 -23.76
CA ARG A 18 3.28 -6.21 -25.09
C ARG A 18 3.81 -4.99 -25.80
N ILE A 19 5.04 -5.08 -26.30
CA ILE A 19 5.59 -4.09 -27.23
C ILE A 19 5.44 -4.68 -28.61
N CYS A 20 4.83 -3.94 -29.53
CA CYS A 20 4.71 -4.36 -30.92
C CYS A 20 5.55 -3.43 -31.79
N VAL A 21 6.42 -4.03 -32.60
CA VAL A 21 7.15 -3.33 -33.65
C VAL A 21 6.50 -3.71 -34.98
N LEU A 22 5.87 -2.74 -35.63
CA LEU A 22 5.32 -2.91 -36.98
C LEU A 22 6.35 -2.34 -37.96
N GLY A 23 7.01 -3.16 -38.76
CA GLY A 23 8.06 -2.64 -39.67
C GLY A 23 8.48 -3.60 -40.78
N GLY A 24 8.94 -3.02 -41.88
CA GLY A 24 9.56 -3.71 -43.01
C GLY A 24 10.91 -3.07 -43.36
N ASN A 25 11.82 -3.90 -43.88
CA ASN A 25 13.23 -3.75 -44.30
C ASN A 25 14.15 -2.65 -43.72
N LYS A 26 13.73 -1.45 -43.28
CA LYS A 26 14.59 -0.43 -42.61
C LYS A 26 13.88 0.53 -41.65
N LYS A 27 12.55 0.46 -41.51
CA LYS A 27 11.75 1.47 -40.77
C LYS A 27 10.60 0.78 -40.02
N GLY A 28 10.39 1.16 -38.76
CA GLY A 28 9.37 0.56 -37.89
C GLY A 28 8.61 1.60 -37.06
N TYR A 29 7.43 1.18 -36.58
CA TYR A 29 6.62 1.92 -35.62
C TYR A 29 6.73 1.26 -34.24
N LEU A 30 6.80 2.07 -33.18
CA LEU A 30 6.85 1.61 -31.79
C LEU A 30 5.52 1.90 -31.10
N GLY A 31 4.90 0.85 -30.56
CA GLY A 31 3.72 0.98 -29.71
C GLY A 31 3.72 -0.01 -28.56
N TYR A 32 3.00 0.32 -27.50
CA TYR A 32 2.84 -0.54 -26.34
C TYR A 32 1.36 -0.72 -25.97
N PHE A 33 1.08 -1.86 -25.36
CA PHE A 33 -0.24 -2.19 -24.82
C PHE A 33 -0.25 -2.03 -23.31
N THR A 34 -1.37 -1.49 -22.82
CA THR A 34 -1.83 -1.65 -21.44
C THR A 34 -3.02 -2.61 -21.42
N LYS A 35 -3.54 -2.96 -20.23
CA LYS A 35 -4.72 -3.83 -20.08
C LYS A 35 -5.93 -3.37 -20.91
N ASP A 36 -6.08 -2.05 -21.08
CA ASP A 36 -7.28 -1.46 -21.69
C ASP A 36 -7.02 -0.61 -22.95
N ASN A 37 -5.77 -0.19 -23.22
CA ASN A 37 -5.44 0.76 -24.30
C ASN A 37 -4.16 0.38 -25.05
N PHE A 38 -4.08 0.79 -26.33
CA PHE A 38 -2.86 0.78 -27.14
C PHE A 38 -2.35 2.21 -27.30
N PHE A 39 -1.04 2.41 -27.25
CA PHE A 39 -0.41 3.71 -27.42
C PHE A 39 0.68 3.64 -28.48
N LEU A 40 0.70 4.62 -29.39
CA LEU A 40 1.80 4.85 -30.32
C LEU A 40 2.70 5.95 -29.77
N ILE A 41 4.01 5.75 -29.90
CA ILE A 41 5.03 6.72 -29.48
C ILE A 41 5.56 7.43 -30.74
N THR A 42 5.41 8.76 -30.80
CA THR A 42 5.95 9.56 -31.91
C THR A 42 7.45 9.85 -31.74
N LYS A 43 8.15 10.31 -32.79
CA LYS A 43 9.57 10.74 -32.70
C LYS A 43 9.83 11.85 -31.68
N LYS A 44 8.80 12.61 -31.32
CA LYS A 44 8.89 13.68 -30.31
C LYS A 44 8.61 13.18 -28.89
N GLY A 45 8.27 11.90 -28.73
CA GLY A 45 7.91 11.30 -27.45
C GLY A 45 6.44 11.48 -27.07
N ASP A 46 5.60 11.97 -27.99
CA ASP A 46 4.17 12.12 -27.71
C ASP A 46 3.48 10.75 -27.67
N GLU A 47 2.61 10.54 -26.69
CA GLU A 47 1.73 9.38 -26.59
C GLU A 47 0.40 9.67 -27.28
N ILE A 48 0.04 8.85 -28.27
CA ILE A 48 -1.26 8.95 -28.95
C ILE A 48 -2.14 7.78 -28.50
N PRO A 49 -3.22 8.03 -27.72
CA PRO A 49 -4.12 6.98 -27.27
C PRO A 49 -4.90 6.40 -28.46
N PHE A 50 -4.91 5.08 -28.60
CA PHE A 50 -5.63 4.35 -29.62
C PHE A 50 -6.81 3.59 -29.00
N ALA A 51 -8.02 3.88 -29.46
CA ALA A 51 -9.23 3.22 -28.98
C ALA A 51 -9.32 1.76 -29.47
N LYS A 52 -9.90 0.88 -28.63
CA LYS A 52 -10.23 -0.51 -29.00
C LYS A 52 -10.99 -0.55 -30.34
N ASN A 53 -10.50 -1.37 -31.27
CA ASN A 53 -11.13 -1.77 -32.54
C ASN A 53 -10.92 -0.90 -33.79
N GLN A 54 -9.92 -0.01 -33.85
CA GLN A 54 -9.53 0.63 -35.11
C GLN A 54 -8.11 0.22 -35.52
N VAL A 55 -7.99 -0.50 -36.65
CA VAL A 55 -6.70 -0.66 -37.35
C VAL A 55 -6.62 0.45 -38.39
N VAL A 56 -6.01 1.57 -38.03
CA VAL A 56 -5.69 2.65 -38.97
C VAL A 56 -4.17 2.73 -39.09
N PHE A 57 -3.65 2.43 -40.27
CA PHE A 57 -2.24 2.62 -40.59
C PHE A 57 -1.96 4.12 -40.75
N LEU A 58 -1.67 4.80 -39.64
CA LEU A 58 -1.18 6.17 -39.66
C LEU A 58 0.31 6.18 -40.03
N LYS A 59 0.65 6.87 -41.12
CA LYS A 59 2.01 7.10 -41.61
C LYS A 59 2.72 8.11 -40.69
N ILE A 60 3.11 7.67 -39.50
CA ILE A 60 3.75 8.52 -38.48
C ILE A 60 5.26 8.21 -38.43
N THR A 61 6.03 9.07 -39.09
CA THR A 61 7.49 9.30 -38.99
C THR A 61 8.40 8.11 -38.70
N GLU A 62 9.19 7.76 -39.71
CA GLU A 62 10.07 6.60 -39.80
C GLU A 62 11.22 6.63 -38.77
N PHE A 63 11.18 5.75 -37.77
CA PHE A 63 12.34 5.47 -36.91
C PHE A 63 13.27 4.42 -37.55
N SER A 64 14.57 4.59 -37.35
CA SER A 64 15.57 3.53 -37.55
C SER A 64 15.48 2.48 -36.42
N TYR A 65 15.93 1.25 -36.70
CA TYR A 65 15.92 0.18 -35.70
C TYR A 65 16.74 0.50 -34.45
N SER A 66 17.82 1.28 -34.55
CA SER A 66 18.60 1.72 -33.38
C SER A 66 17.82 2.71 -32.52
N GLU A 67 17.14 3.69 -33.12
CA GLU A 67 16.27 4.63 -32.40
C GLU A 67 15.11 3.88 -31.69
N ILE A 68 14.53 2.86 -32.33
CA ILE A 68 13.50 2.00 -31.73
C ILE A 68 14.08 1.21 -30.54
N SER A 69 15.26 0.60 -30.70
CA SER A 69 15.90 -0.19 -29.65
C SER A 69 16.27 0.66 -28.43
N GLU A 70 16.82 1.85 -28.64
CA GLU A 70 17.19 2.78 -27.56
C GLU A 70 15.95 3.31 -26.82
N ALA A 71 14.90 3.70 -27.56
CA ALA A 71 13.63 4.11 -26.96
C ALA A 71 13.01 2.97 -26.14
N MET A 72 12.97 1.75 -26.68
CA MET A 72 12.47 0.57 -25.96
C MET A 72 13.27 0.28 -24.70
N GLN A 73 14.61 0.40 -24.76
CA GLN A 73 15.45 0.19 -23.58
C GLN A 73 15.16 1.24 -22.51
N LYS A 74 15.10 2.52 -22.89
CA LYS A 74 14.81 3.62 -21.96
C LYS A 74 13.42 3.49 -21.33
N TYR A 75 12.38 3.23 -22.12
CA TYR A 75 11.02 3.04 -21.63
C TYR A 75 10.92 1.80 -20.72
N ASN A 76 11.59 0.70 -21.07
CA ASN A 76 11.63 -0.48 -20.23
C ASN A 76 12.33 -0.20 -18.89
N GLU A 77 13.46 0.52 -18.88
CA GLU A 77 14.18 0.87 -17.65
C GLU A 77 13.36 1.81 -16.75
N GLU A 78 12.74 2.85 -17.32
CA GLU A 78 11.90 3.79 -16.60
C GLU A 78 10.62 3.14 -16.08
N TRP A 79 9.95 2.34 -16.90
CA TRP A 79 8.79 1.56 -16.50
C TRP A 79 9.15 0.55 -15.40
N LEU A 80 10.24 -0.21 -15.55
CA LEU A 80 10.69 -1.16 -14.52
C LEU A 80 11.02 -0.44 -13.21
N LYS A 81 11.59 0.76 -13.28
CA LYS A 81 11.86 1.59 -12.10
C LYS A 81 10.56 2.03 -11.42
N ASN A 82 9.61 2.56 -12.18
CA ASN A 82 8.33 3.04 -11.66
C ASN A 82 7.48 1.88 -11.11
N PHE A 83 7.43 0.75 -11.82
CA PHE A 83 6.74 -0.45 -11.38
C PHE A 83 7.35 -1.02 -10.10
N LYS A 84 8.69 -1.06 -9.98
CA LYS A 84 9.36 -1.46 -8.74
C LYS A 84 9.02 -0.51 -7.59
N ALA A 85 8.97 0.79 -7.84
CA ALA A 85 8.59 1.78 -6.83
C ALA A 85 7.14 1.56 -6.36
N GLU A 86 6.19 1.40 -7.29
CA GLU A 86 4.79 1.11 -7.00
C GLU A 86 4.63 -0.20 -6.21
N LEU A 87 5.35 -1.25 -6.58
CA LEU A 87 5.36 -2.50 -5.83
C LEU A 87 5.89 -2.31 -4.41
N VAL A 88 6.88 -1.45 -4.20
CA VAL A 88 7.41 -1.15 -2.85
C VAL A 88 6.39 -0.38 -2.02
N GLU A 89 5.67 0.56 -2.62
CA GLU A 89 4.60 1.32 -1.96
C GLU A 89 3.41 0.45 -1.58
N LYS A 90 3.05 -0.51 -2.43
CA LYS A 90 1.96 -1.47 -2.21
C LYS A 90 2.37 -2.68 -1.36
N ARG A 91 3.60 -2.74 -0.86
CA ARG A 91 4.01 -3.82 0.06
C ARG A 91 3.28 -3.67 1.40
N PRO A 92 2.78 -4.78 1.97
CA PRO A 92 2.28 -4.80 3.34
C PRO A 92 3.32 -4.31 4.34
N LYS A 93 2.97 -3.27 5.09
CA LYS A 93 3.78 -2.73 6.17
C LYS A 93 3.47 -3.44 7.49
N TYR A 94 2.19 -3.58 7.82
CA TYR A 94 1.72 -4.34 8.98
C TYR A 94 0.24 -4.72 8.83
N THR A 95 -0.18 -5.75 9.56
CA THR A 95 -1.58 -6.12 9.76
C THR A 95 -2.02 -5.63 11.13
N ALA A 96 -3.23 -5.11 11.23
CA ALA A 96 -3.76 -4.55 12.46
C ALA A 96 -5.28 -4.68 12.56
N ALA A 97 -5.79 -4.59 13.80
CA ALA A 97 -7.17 -4.20 14.05
C ALA A 97 -7.23 -2.67 14.10
N ILE A 98 -7.74 -2.06 13.03
CA ILE A 98 -7.82 -0.61 12.82
C ILE A 98 -9.13 -0.11 13.41
N LEU A 99 -9.07 0.83 14.34
CA LEU A 99 -10.27 1.35 15.01
C LEU A 99 -11.17 2.07 14.01
N THR A 100 -12.49 1.98 14.21
CA THR A 100 -13.38 2.90 13.49
C THR A 100 -13.11 4.33 13.95
N ARG A 101 -13.44 5.32 13.11
CA ARG A 101 -13.28 6.73 13.50
C ARG A 101 -13.99 7.06 14.81
N GLN A 102 -15.22 6.57 14.97
CA GLN A 102 -15.98 6.74 16.20
C GLN A 102 -15.27 6.12 17.40
N SER A 103 -14.82 4.88 17.30
CA SER A 103 -14.13 4.19 18.39
C SER A 103 -12.76 4.77 18.73
N ALA A 104 -12.03 5.31 17.74
CA ALA A 104 -10.81 6.06 17.99
C ALA A 104 -11.07 7.33 18.80
N MET A 105 -12.15 8.05 18.49
CA MET A 105 -12.59 9.23 19.25
C MET A 105 -13.03 8.84 20.66
N GLU A 106 -13.86 7.81 20.82
CA GLU A 106 -14.30 7.31 22.12
C GLU A 106 -13.11 6.93 23.01
N LEU A 107 -12.15 6.18 22.46
CA LEU A 107 -10.93 5.82 23.18
C LEU A 107 -10.11 7.06 23.55
N HIS A 108 -9.93 8.00 22.62
CA HIS A 108 -9.21 9.24 22.89
C HIS A 108 -9.87 10.04 24.02
N TYR A 109 -11.18 10.26 23.97
CA TYR A 109 -11.91 10.99 25.01
C TYR A 109 -11.85 10.30 26.38
N ALA A 110 -11.91 8.97 26.40
CA ALA A 110 -11.80 8.19 27.64
C ALA A 110 -10.44 8.40 28.34
N VAL A 111 -9.36 8.64 27.58
CA VAL A 111 -8.00 8.71 28.11
C VAL A 111 -7.34 10.08 28.03
N MET A 112 -7.95 11.07 27.38
CA MET A 112 -7.32 12.37 27.04
C MET A 112 -6.72 13.09 28.26
N LYS A 113 -7.38 13.00 29.43
CA LYS A 113 -6.93 13.67 30.66
C LYS A 113 -5.70 13.01 31.29
N LEU A 114 -5.36 11.80 30.85
CA LEU A 114 -4.20 11.03 31.31
C LEU A 114 -3.01 11.17 30.35
N ILE A 115 -3.20 11.73 29.16
CA ILE A 115 -2.14 11.92 28.19
C ILE A 115 -1.21 13.03 28.71
N PRO A 116 0.09 12.75 28.90
CA PRO A 116 1.03 13.78 29.33
C PRO A 116 1.13 14.91 28.31
N GLU A 117 1.33 16.14 28.80
CA GLU A 117 1.42 17.32 27.95
C GLU A 117 2.56 17.19 26.93
N GLY A 118 2.28 17.60 25.67
CA GLY A 118 3.25 17.57 24.59
C GLY A 118 3.48 16.18 23.95
N TRP A 119 2.82 15.12 24.43
CA TRP A 119 2.91 13.81 23.82
C TRP A 119 2.05 13.73 22.55
N VAL A 120 2.55 13.05 21.53
CA VAL A 120 1.90 12.90 20.22
C VAL A 120 0.93 11.73 20.26
N ILE A 121 -0.31 11.95 19.83
CA ILE A 121 -1.42 10.98 19.90
C ILE A 121 -1.35 10.00 18.71
N HIS A 122 -1.63 8.71 18.98
CA HIS A 122 -1.54 7.60 18.03
C HIS A 122 -2.73 6.62 18.06
N CYS A 123 -3.86 6.95 18.71
CA CYS A 123 -5.05 6.13 18.98
C CYS A 123 -5.77 5.53 17.74
N HIS A 124 -5.09 4.74 16.92
CA HIS A 124 -5.58 4.33 15.60
C HIS A 124 -5.79 2.83 15.48
N HIS A 125 -4.91 2.01 16.03
CA HIS A 125 -4.97 0.57 15.77
C HIS A 125 -4.26 -0.26 16.84
N MET A 126 -4.59 -1.54 16.88
CA MET A 126 -3.80 -2.58 17.54
C MET A 126 -3.05 -3.38 16.47
N THR A 127 -1.73 -3.31 16.47
CA THR A 127 -0.90 -4.11 15.55
C THR A 127 -0.98 -5.59 15.92
N THR A 128 -1.20 -6.44 14.91
CA THR A 128 -1.27 -7.89 15.08
C THR A 128 -0.04 -8.57 14.50
N ASN A 129 0.47 -8.09 13.36
CA ASN A 129 1.70 -8.59 12.77
C ASN A 129 2.43 -7.47 12.01
N LEU A 130 3.77 -7.46 12.06
CA LEU A 130 4.58 -6.64 11.16
C LEU A 130 4.69 -7.36 9.80
N GLY A 131 4.41 -6.64 8.72
CA GLY A 131 4.19 -7.20 7.38
C GLY A 131 2.75 -7.65 7.12
N GLY A 132 2.57 -8.46 6.08
CA GLY A 132 1.24 -8.91 5.65
C GLY A 132 0.57 -9.90 6.60
N ALA A 133 -0.70 -10.21 6.30
CA ALA A 133 -1.50 -11.12 7.08
C ALA A 133 -0.93 -12.56 7.08
N VAL A 134 -0.73 -13.10 8.28
CA VAL A 134 -0.32 -14.51 8.51
C VAL A 134 -1.55 -15.44 8.53
N PRO A 135 -1.40 -16.76 8.32
CA PRO A 135 -2.53 -17.69 8.22
C PRO A 135 -3.57 -17.58 9.34
N GLU A 136 -3.13 -17.33 10.57
CA GLU A 136 -3.95 -17.23 11.78
C GLU A 136 -4.92 -16.05 11.74
N ILE A 137 -4.54 -14.95 11.07
CA ILE A 137 -5.35 -13.74 10.99
C ILE A 137 -6.04 -13.55 9.64
N LYS A 138 -5.64 -14.27 8.59
CA LYS A 138 -6.25 -14.19 7.25
C LYS A 138 -7.77 -14.37 7.27
N LYS A 139 -8.28 -15.29 8.11
CA LYS A 139 -9.72 -15.54 8.26
C LYS A 139 -10.52 -14.38 8.88
N HIS A 140 -9.82 -13.43 9.49
CA HIS A 140 -10.43 -12.27 10.13
C HIS A 140 -10.34 -11.00 9.27
N MET A 141 -9.60 -11.03 8.15
CA MET A 141 -9.43 -9.87 7.28
C MET A 141 -10.77 -9.33 6.78
N GLY A 142 -10.97 -8.02 6.89
CA GLY A 142 -12.19 -7.30 6.55
C GLY A 142 -13.29 -7.38 7.61
N ASN A 143 -13.17 -8.24 8.62
CA ASN A 143 -14.20 -8.38 9.64
C ASN A 143 -14.19 -7.18 10.59
N ARG A 144 -15.39 -6.73 10.95
CA ARG A 144 -15.62 -5.86 12.10
C ARG A 144 -15.57 -6.70 13.37
N ILE A 145 -14.75 -6.27 14.33
CA ILE A 145 -14.57 -6.91 15.64
C ILE A 145 -14.76 -5.91 16.77
N LYS A 146 -15.09 -6.41 17.96
CA LYS A 146 -15.22 -5.61 19.18
C LYS A 146 -14.08 -5.92 20.13
N LEU A 147 -13.18 -4.97 20.31
CA LEU A 147 -12.06 -5.06 21.24
C LEU A 147 -12.50 -4.59 22.63
N LYS A 148 -12.08 -5.31 23.68
CA LYS A 148 -12.34 -4.94 25.07
C LYS A 148 -11.08 -4.34 25.68
N ILE A 149 -11.12 -3.06 26.00
CA ILE A 149 -10.03 -2.35 26.68
C ILE A 149 -10.17 -2.57 28.18
N ILE A 150 -9.14 -3.13 28.81
CA ILE A 150 -9.20 -3.58 30.20
C ILE A 150 -8.20 -2.89 31.12
N GLY A 151 -7.25 -2.14 30.57
CA GLY A 151 -6.27 -1.43 31.39
C GLY A 151 -5.55 -0.33 30.63
N ILE A 152 -4.95 0.58 31.39
CA ILE A 152 -4.21 1.75 30.87
C ILE A 152 -2.82 1.77 31.53
N ALA A 153 -1.82 2.20 30.78
CA ALA A 153 -0.48 2.42 31.29
C ALA A 153 0.13 3.69 30.67
N VAL A 154 0.78 4.48 31.52
CA VAL A 154 1.68 5.57 31.13
C VAL A 154 3.07 5.20 31.62
N SER A 155 4.00 4.93 30.71
CA SER A 155 5.40 4.68 31.05
C SER A 155 6.24 5.88 30.65
N TYR A 156 6.72 6.64 31.63
CA TYR A 156 7.66 7.74 31.42
C TYR A 156 9.06 7.25 31.04
N GLU A 157 9.46 6.08 31.55
CA GLU A 157 10.72 5.41 31.20
C GLU A 157 10.74 5.04 29.70
N HIS A 158 9.68 4.37 29.24
CA HIS A 158 9.53 3.96 27.84
C HIS A 158 8.93 5.07 26.96
N LYS A 159 8.59 6.22 27.55
CA LYS A 159 8.11 7.42 26.84
C LYS A 159 6.86 7.16 25.99
N VAL A 160 5.97 6.31 26.50
CA VAL A 160 4.80 5.82 25.77
C VAL A 160 3.63 5.55 26.71
N MET A 161 2.44 5.84 26.20
CA MET A 161 1.16 5.52 26.83
C MET A 161 0.45 4.50 25.94
N ALA A 162 -0.15 3.48 26.55
CA ALA A 162 -0.90 2.46 25.84
C ALA A 162 -2.08 1.95 26.66
N VAL A 163 -3.01 1.30 25.99
CA VAL A 163 -4.09 0.54 26.64
C VAL A 163 -3.96 -0.94 26.35
N LYS A 164 -4.33 -1.76 27.32
CA LYS A 164 -4.37 -3.22 27.22
C LYS A 164 -5.68 -3.68 26.61
N VAL A 165 -5.58 -4.56 25.61
CA VAL A 165 -6.72 -5.11 24.88
C VAL A 165 -6.89 -6.59 25.23
N GLU A 166 -8.13 -6.99 25.51
CA GLU A 166 -8.57 -8.37 25.63
C GLU A 166 -9.36 -8.76 24.39
N HIS A 167 -8.83 -9.71 23.61
CA HIS A 167 -9.49 -10.32 22.45
C HIS A 167 -8.74 -11.58 22.01
N ASP A 168 -9.45 -12.51 21.38
CA ASP A 168 -8.90 -13.78 20.86
C ASP A 168 -8.23 -13.66 19.49
N ILE A 169 -8.13 -12.44 18.94
CA ILE A 169 -7.53 -12.26 17.61
C ILE A 169 -6.04 -12.53 17.70
N TYR A 170 -5.45 -13.10 16.66
CA TYR A 170 -4.01 -13.32 16.64
C TYR A 170 -3.25 -11.99 16.82
N SER A 171 -2.16 -12.04 17.58
CA SER A 171 -1.19 -10.95 17.72
C SER A 171 0.18 -11.53 18.03
N LYS A 172 1.21 -11.05 17.34
CA LYS A 172 2.61 -11.40 17.62
C LYS A 172 3.12 -10.75 18.92
N ASN A 173 2.52 -9.62 19.32
CA ASN A 173 2.86 -8.96 20.58
C ASN A 173 2.38 -9.79 21.76
N LYS A 174 3.24 -10.00 22.76
CA LYS A 174 2.95 -10.73 24.00
C LYS A 174 1.72 -10.17 24.73
N THR A 175 1.66 -8.84 24.81
CA THR A 175 0.49 -8.11 25.31
C THR A 175 -0.17 -7.41 24.14
N LYS A 176 -1.44 -7.71 23.90
CA LYS A 176 -2.26 -6.97 22.95
C LYS A 176 -2.53 -5.57 23.49
N HIS A 177 -2.19 -4.56 22.72
CA HIS A 177 -2.31 -3.17 23.16
C HIS A 177 -2.53 -2.22 21.99
N ILE A 178 -3.05 -1.04 22.31
CA ILE A 178 -3.13 0.10 21.40
C ILE A 178 -2.25 1.20 21.97
N THR A 179 -1.30 1.69 21.19
CA THR A 179 -0.51 2.88 21.56
C THR A 179 -1.42 4.10 21.55
N ILE A 180 -1.47 4.83 22.66
CA ILE A 180 -2.29 6.03 22.83
C ILE A 180 -1.50 7.28 22.49
N ALA A 181 -0.31 7.43 23.08
CA ALA A 181 0.52 8.61 22.88
C ALA A 181 2.01 8.29 23.12
N VAL A 182 2.89 9.09 22.52
CA VAL A 182 4.35 8.94 22.67
C VAL A 182 5.03 10.28 22.86
N ASP A 183 6.08 10.31 23.68
CA ASP A 183 6.94 11.49 23.84
C ASP A 183 7.95 11.59 22.68
N LYS A 184 7.50 12.07 21.52
CA LYS A 184 8.38 12.22 20.34
C LYS A 184 9.59 13.11 20.62
N LYS A 185 9.42 14.16 21.42
CA LYS A 185 10.49 15.12 21.74
C LYS A 185 11.66 14.45 22.45
N ASN A 186 11.37 13.48 23.31
CA ASN A 186 12.38 12.74 24.05
C ASN A 186 12.71 11.36 23.43
N GLY A 187 12.31 11.11 22.17
CA GLY A 187 12.67 9.90 21.43
C GLY A 187 11.74 8.71 21.63
N GLY A 188 10.55 8.90 22.19
CA GLY A 188 9.53 7.87 22.33
C GLY A 188 9.01 7.36 20.98
N GLN A 189 8.80 6.05 20.89
CA GLN A 189 8.28 5.38 19.69
C GLN A 189 7.13 4.45 20.05
N ALA A 190 6.20 4.25 19.11
CA ALA A 190 5.07 3.36 19.35
C ALA A 190 5.51 1.92 19.65
N VAL A 191 6.64 1.47 19.10
CA VAL A 191 7.19 0.14 19.39
C VAL A 191 7.55 -0.05 20.88
N ASN A 192 7.81 1.03 21.62
CA ASN A 192 8.12 0.97 23.05
C ASN A 192 6.93 0.52 23.90
N SER A 193 5.69 0.55 23.39
CA SER A 193 4.55 0.02 24.16
C SER A 193 4.57 -1.51 24.33
N ASN A 194 5.43 -2.21 23.57
CA ASN A 194 5.69 -3.64 23.78
C ASN A 194 6.37 -3.93 25.13
N ASP A 195 7.10 -2.96 25.69
CA ASP A 195 7.91 -3.13 26.90
C ASP A 195 7.12 -2.82 28.18
N ILE A 196 5.89 -2.33 28.06
CA ILE A 196 5.01 -2.07 29.21
C ILE A 196 4.61 -3.39 29.87
N SER A 197 5.05 -3.57 31.12
CA SER A 197 4.82 -4.77 31.93
C SER A 197 3.59 -4.66 32.84
N TYR A 198 3.19 -3.44 33.23
CA TYR A 198 2.09 -3.20 34.16
C TYR A 198 1.04 -2.25 33.58
N TYR A 199 -0.23 -2.60 33.79
CA TYR A 199 -1.39 -1.80 33.42
C TYR A 199 -2.30 -1.65 34.62
N THR A 200 -2.76 -0.43 34.88
CA THR A 200 -3.84 -0.18 35.84
C THR A 200 -5.14 -0.63 35.19
N MET A 201 -5.83 -1.56 35.85
CA MET A 201 -7.10 -2.10 35.35
C MET A 201 -8.20 -1.04 35.44
N ILE A 202 -9.08 -1.01 34.44
CA ILE A 202 -10.20 -0.07 34.35
C ILE A 202 -11.52 -0.82 34.16
N GLU A 203 -12.64 -0.12 34.32
CA GLU A 203 -13.91 -0.62 33.81
C GLU A 203 -13.81 -0.87 32.29
N PRO A 204 -14.24 -2.04 31.80
CA PRO A 204 -14.04 -2.37 30.40
C PRO A 204 -14.71 -1.40 29.44
N LEU A 205 -13.93 -0.85 28.51
CA LEU A 205 -14.43 -0.07 27.38
C LEU A 205 -14.45 -0.95 26.12
N ILE A 206 -15.61 -1.05 25.46
CA ILE A 206 -15.75 -1.80 24.22
C ILE A 206 -15.62 -0.85 23.03
N ILE A 207 -14.72 -1.17 22.12
CA ILE A 207 -14.47 -0.38 20.90
C ILE A 207 -14.50 -1.27 19.65
N GLU A 208 -14.86 -0.69 18.51
CA GLU A 208 -14.94 -1.40 17.24
C GLU A 208 -13.69 -1.19 16.38
N ALA A 209 -13.30 -2.24 15.67
CA ALA A 209 -12.17 -2.24 14.75
C ALA A 209 -12.46 -3.08 13.51
N VAL A 210 -11.75 -2.81 12.41
CA VAL A 210 -11.71 -3.62 11.19
C VAL A 210 -10.31 -4.21 11.07
N VAL A 211 -10.22 -5.52 10.81
CA VAL A 211 -8.94 -6.18 10.60
C VAL A 211 -8.49 -5.94 9.16
N ASP A 212 -7.35 -5.27 8.98
CA ASP A 212 -6.84 -4.93 7.66
C ASP A 212 -5.30 -4.88 7.64
N THR A 213 -4.73 -4.77 6.45
CA THR A 213 -3.30 -4.59 6.22
C THR A 213 -3.04 -3.16 5.80
N VAL A 214 -2.17 -2.48 6.53
CA VAL A 214 -1.64 -1.17 6.15
C VAL A 214 -0.45 -1.37 5.23
N LEU A 215 -0.43 -0.65 4.11
CA LEU A 215 0.61 -0.67 3.09
C LEU A 215 1.69 0.39 3.39
N ASN A 216 2.82 0.35 2.68
CA ASN A 216 3.90 1.31 2.90
C ASN A 216 3.50 2.75 2.55
N ASN A 217 2.61 2.93 1.58
CA ASN A 217 2.02 4.23 1.23
C ASN A 217 1.00 4.76 2.25
N GLY A 218 0.69 4.00 3.31
CA GLY A 218 -0.27 4.39 4.35
C GLY A 218 -1.73 4.08 4.04
N GLU A 219 -2.02 3.58 2.84
CA GLU A 219 -3.34 3.05 2.50
C GLU A 219 -3.56 1.69 3.18
N THR A 220 -4.81 1.24 3.14
CA THR A 220 -5.19 -0.07 3.67
C THR A 220 -5.65 -0.97 2.52
N LEU A 221 -5.31 -2.25 2.59
CA LEU A 221 -5.56 -3.21 1.51
C LEU A 221 -7.05 -3.33 1.17
N LEU A 222 -7.94 -3.23 2.17
CA LEU A 222 -9.39 -3.32 1.99
C LEU A 222 -10.08 -1.95 2.05
N GLY A 223 -9.34 -0.85 2.15
CA GLY A 223 -9.90 0.50 2.15
C GLY A 223 -10.64 0.88 3.44
N SER A 224 -10.12 0.46 4.59
CA SER A 224 -10.62 0.83 5.92
C SER A 224 -10.72 2.35 6.10
N GLU A 225 -11.89 2.81 6.57
CA GLU A 225 -12.33 4.22 6.56
C GLU A 225 -11.42 5.19 7.34
N GLN A 226 -10.67 4.71 8.34
CA GLN A 226 -9.82 5.57 9.16
C GLN A 226 -8.58 6.11 8.40
N TYR A 227 -8.21 5.47 7.29
CA TYR A 227 -7.08 5.86 6.43
C TYR A 227 -7.52 6.47 5.09
N LYS A 228 -8.81 6.78 4.93
CA LYS A 228 -9.27 7.60 3.80
C LYS A 228 -9.00 9.06 4.13
N ALA A 229 -8.18 9.71 3.30
CA ALA A 229 -7.83 11.13 3.40
C ALA A 229 -9.07 12.04 3.39
#